data_AF-A0AAV0G2E7-F1
#
_entry.id   AF-A0AAV0G2E7-F1
#
_cell.length_a   1.000
_cell.length_b   1.000
_cell.length_c   1.000
_cell.angle_alpha   90.00
_cell.angle_beta   90.00
_cell.angle_gamma   90.00
#
_symmetry.space_group_name_H-M   'P 1'
#
loop_
_entity.id
_entity.type
_entity.pdbx_description
1 polymer ?
#
loop_
_entity_poly.entity_id
_entity_poly.type
_entity_poly.pdbx_seq_one_letter_code
_entity_poly.pdbx_strand_id
1 'polypeptide(L)'
;MESKGSLLMQRYELGKLLGQGTFAKVHHARNLKTGMSVAIKIIDKEKIFKVGMMEQIEREISIMKMVRHPNIVQLYEVMASKTKIYIVLEYAKGGELFAKVAKGKMKPDVARKYFQQLISAVDFCHSRGVYHRDLKPENLLLDEDGNLKITDFGLSALSESKRQDGLLHTTCGTPAYVSPEVINRRGYEGAKADIWSCGVILYVLLSGYLPFQDQNLMEMYRKICQAEFKCPKWLSADACKLISKILDPNPNTRISISKIMGNCWFRKGLDLTASKPNQEDPEVGETLKKKLESTKLTNLNAFDIISYSSGFDLSGLFEVGRRSDEKRESRFTSMQPAQTIISKLEDTAKELQLKVTKKEGGSLKLEGLKLGRKGVLSIDAEIFEVTPAFHMVEMKKSDGDTLEYTNIMKQGIRPGLKDIAWSWQGDELKVDQPDIVTCA
;
A
#
# COMPACT_ATOMS: atom_id res chain seq x y z
N MET A 1 -12.11 -14.83 -41.03
CA MET A 1 -10.88 -15.46 -40.53
C MET A 1 -10.39 -14.63 -39.36
N GLU A 2 -10.64 -15.08 -38.14
CA GLU A 2 -10.08 -14.41 -36.95
C GLU A 2 -8.56 -14.60 -36.95
N SER A 3 -7.82 -13.51 -36.89
CA SER A 3 -6.36 -13.49 -36.73
C SER A 3 -5.99 -14.37 -35.54
N LYS A 4 -5.31 -15.52 -35.78
CA LYS A 4 -4.71 -16.31 -34.70
C LYS A 4 -3.86 -15.39 -33.82
N GLY A 5 -4.27 -15.23 -32.57
CA GLY A 5 -3.57 -14.38 -31.61
C GLY A 5 -2.14 -14.88 -31.39
N SER A 6 -1.18 -13.97 -31.20
CA SER A 6 0.18 -14.37 -30.87
C SER A 6 0.20 -15.04 -29.49
N LEU A 7 0.85 -16.21 -29.40
CA LEU A 7 0.96 -16.94 -28.15
C LEU A 7 2.02 -16.29 -27.27
N LEU A 8 1.61 -15.77 -26.11
CA LEU A 8 2.50 -15.24 -25.10
C LEU A 8 2.92 -16.37 -24.15
N MET A 9 4.21 -16.70 -24.19
CA MET A 9 4.85 -17.71 -23.33
C MET A 9 4.13 -19.06 -23.31
N GLN A 10 3.41 -19.41 -24.39
CA GLN A 10 2.58 -20.63 -24.50
C GLN A 10 1.52 -20.78 -23.39
N ARG A 11 1.19 -19.69 -22.67
CA ARG A 11 0.21 -19.70 -21.57
C ARG A 11 -1.01 -18.84 -21.87
N TYR A 12 -0.82 -17.80 -22.69
CA TYR A 12 -1.86 -16.84 -23.03
C TYR A 12 -1.93 -16.65 -24.53
N GLU A 13 -3.14 -16.58 -25.06
CA GLU A 13 -3.40 -16.12 -26.42
C GLU A 13 -3.68 -14.62 -26.37
N LEU A 14 -2.79 -13.80 -26.93
CA LEU A 14 -2.98 -12.35 -26.98
C LEU A 14 -4.05 -11.99 -28.01
N GLY A 15 -4.99 -11.17 -27.57
CA GLY A 15 -6.05 -10.57 -28.39
C GLY A 15 -5.80 -9.09 -28.66
N LYS A 16 -6.93 -8.38 -28.83
CA LYS A 16 -6.95 -6.95 -29.19
C LYS A 16 -6.26 -6.07 -28.15
N LEU A 17 -5.71 -4.95 -28.63
CA LEU A 17 -5.22 -3.88 -27.76
C LEU A 17 -6.42 -3.24 -27.04
N LEU A 18 -6.34 -3.12 -25.72
CA LEU A 18 -7.34 -2.46 -24.88
C LEU A 18 -6.95 -1.02 -24.56
N GLY A 19 -5.65 -0.75 -24.41
CA GLY A 19 -5.14 0.59 -24.10
C GLY A 19 -3.63 0.70 -24.33
N GLN A 20 -3.15 1.92 -24.49
CA GLN A 20 -1.73 2.22 -24.67
C GLN A 20 -1.37 3.46 -23.86
N GLY A 21 -0.43 3.29 -22.93
CA GLY A 21 0.23 4.37 -22.22
C GLY A 21 1.64 4.64 -22.75
N THR A 22 2.35 5.55 -22.09
CA THR A 22 3.72 5.96 -22.46
C THR A 22 4.71 4.79 -22.42
N PHE A 23 4.60 3.93 -21.39
CA PHE A 23 5.55 2.85 -21.11
C PHE A 23 4.95 1.46 -21.21
N ALA A 24 3.63 1.36 -21.39
CA ALA A 24 2.90 0.11 -21.33
C ALA A 24 1.85 -0.01 -22.42
N LYS A 25 1.62 -1.23 -22.90
CA LYS A 25 0.47 -1.59 -23.73
C LYS A 25 -0.38 -2.61 -23.00
N VAL A 26 -1.69 -2.43 -22.98
CA VAL A 26 -2.63 -3.36 -22.34
C VAL A 26 -3.36 -4.11 -23.44
N HIS A 27 -3.26 -5.43 -23.44
CA HIS A 27 -3.97 -6.30 -24.37
C HIS A 27 -5.01 -7.14 -23.64
N HIS A 28 -6.12 -7.43 -24.30
CA HIS A 28 -6.94 -8.57 -23.93
C HIS A 28 -6.16 -9.85 -24.21
N ALA A 29 -6.33 -10.87 -23.38
CA ALA A 29 -5.79 -12.19 -23.65
C ALA A 29 -6.72 -13.27 -23.08
N ARG A 30 -6.53 -14.49 -23.56
CA ARG A 30 -7.20 -15.70 -23.04
C ARG A 30 -6.17 -16.62 -22.41
N ASN A 31 -6.38 -17.01 -21.16
CA ASN A 31 -5.58 -18.05 -20.52
C ASN A 31 -5.87 -19.39 -21.20
N LEU A 32 -4.85 -20.07 -21.71
CA LEU A 32 -5.02 -21.31 -22.49
C LEU A 32 -5.42 -22.51 -21.62
N LYS A 33 -5.09 -22.49 -20.32
CA LYS A 33 -5.44 -23.57 -19.39
C LYS A 33 -6.88 -23.46 -18.90
N THR A 34 -7.30 -22.26 -18.52
CA THR A 34 -8.61 -22.04 -17.88
C THR A 34 -9.67 -21.50 -18.84
N GLY A 35 -9.29 -21.02 -20.01
CA GLY A 35 -10.18 -20.30 -20.93
C GLY A 35 -10.57 -18.89 -20.46
N MET A 36 -10.10 -18.46 -19.28
CA MET A 36 -10.47 -17.19 -18.68
C MET A 36 -9.90 -16.00 -19.47
N SER A 37 -10.72 -14.97 -19.68
CA SER A 37 -10.27 -13.69 -20.25
C SER A 37 -9.52 -12.87 -19.20
N VAL A 38 -8.40 -12.30 -19.60
CA VAL A 38 -7.52 -11.47 -18.76
C VAL A 38 -7.09 -10.21 -19.50
N ALA A 39 -6.64 -9.19 -18.76
CA ALA A 39 -5.93 -8.05 -19.31
C ALA A 39 -4.44 -8.21 -19.03
N ILE A 40 -3.58 -8.12 -20.04
CA ILE A 40 -2.13 -8.22 -19.89
C ILE A 40 -1.52 -6.86 -20.19
N LYS A 41 -0.98 -6.22 -19.15
CA LYS A 41 -0.19 -4.99 -19.26
C LYS A 41 1.27 -5.36 -19.52
N ILE A 42 1.75 -4.97 -20.69
CA ILE A 42 3.09 -5.29 -21.21
C ILE A 42 3.95 -4.03 -21.09
N ILE A 43 4.98 -4.10 -20.27
CA ILE A 43 5.91 -3.00 -19.98
C ILE A 43 7.28 -3.33 -20.57
N ASP A 44 7.91 -2.34 -21.20
CA ASP A 44 9.25 -2.46 -21.77
C ASP A 44 10.32 -2.12 -20.73
N LYS A 45 11.19 -3.08 -20.40
CA LYS A 45 12.22 -2.93 -19.36
C LYS A 45 13.24 -1.85 -19.72
N GLU A 46 13.60 -1.71 -20.99
CA GLU A 46 14.61 -0.72 -21.41
C GLU A 46 14.05 0.70 -21.26
N LYS A 47 12.78 0.90 -21.61
CA LYS A 47 12.12 2.21 -21.43
C LYS A 47 12.01 2.61 -19.97
N ILE A 48 11.70 1.67 -19.09
CA ILE A 48 11.60 1.89 -17.64
C ILE A 48 12.98 2.17 -17.03
N PHE A 49 13.99 1.38 -17.41
CA PHE A 49 15.36 1.55 -16.92
C PHE A 49 15.92 2.93 -17.27
N LYS A 50 15.72 3.40 -18.50
CA LYS A 50 16.16 4.73 -18.95
C LYS A 50 15.55 5.89 -18.15
N VAL A 51 14.36 5.71 -17.58
CA VAL A 51 13.66 6.74 -16.81
C VAL A 51 13.78 6.51 -15.30
N GLY A 52 14.46 5.44 -14.86
CA GLY A 52 14.68 5.14 -13.45
C GLY A 52 13.41 4.72 -12.69
N MET A 53 12.42 4.14 -13.38
CA MET A 53 11.09 3.83 -12.80
C MET A 53 10.93 2.37 -12.33
N MET A 54 12.03 1.60 -12.26
CA MET A 54 11.97 0.16 -11.96
C MET A 54 11.44 -0.11 -10.54
N GLU A 55 12.00 0.56 -9.53
CA GLU A 55 11.57 0.44 -8.13
C GLU A 55 10.09 0.79 -7.94
N GLN A 56 9.59 1.75 -8.70
CA GLN A 56 8.19 2.17 -8.63
C GLN A 56 7.25 1.09 -9.15
N ILE A 57 7.62 0.40 -10.24
CA ILE A 57 6.86 -0.73 -10.78
C ILE A 57 6.88 -1.92 -9.81
N GLU A 58 8.02 -2.20 -9.16
CA GLU A 58 8.11 -3.25 -8.16
C GLU A 58 7.22 -2.95 -6.94
N ARG A 59 7.20 -1.69 -6.50
CA ARG A 59 6.30 -1.22 -5.45
C ARG A 59 4.83 -1.34 -5.86
N GLU A 60 4.48 -0.96 -7.08
CA GLU A 60 3.12 -1.11 -7.64
C GLU A 60 2.67 -2.57 -7.61
N ILE A 61 3.50 -3.48 -8.15
CA ILE A 61 3.22 -4.91 -8.17
C ILE A 61 3.03 -5.44 -6.73
N SER A 62 3.87 -4.99 -5.79
CA SER A 62 3.77 -5.38 -4.38
C SER A 62 2.47 -4.94 -3.75
N ILE A 63 2.04 -3.69 -4.01
CA ILE A 63 0.74 -3.17 -3.56
C ILE A 63 -0.42 -4.01 -4.15
N MET A 64 -0.41 -4.27 -5.45
CA MET A 64 -1.45 -5.05 -6.12
C MET A 64 -1.55 -6.49 -5.62
N LYS A 65 -0.46 -7.08 -5.13
CA LYS A 65 -0.48 -8.40 -4.49
C LYS A 65 -1.17 -8.39 -3.12
N MET A 66 -1.10 -7.28 -2.38
CA MET A 66 -1.68 -7.16 -1.04
C MET A 66 -3.15 -6.72 -1.05
N VAL A 67 -3.58 -6.04 -2.13
CA VAL A 67 -4.92 -5.47 -2.24
C VAL A 67 -5.86 -6.48 -2.91
N ARG A 68 -6.76 -7.08 -2.13
CA ARG A 68 -7.82 -7.97 -2.62
C ARG A 68 -9.19 -7.48 -2.16
N HIS A 69 -9.94 -6.89 -3.07
CA HIS A 69 -11.26 -6.31 -2.80
C HIS A 69 -12.18 -6.54 -4.03
N PRO A 70 -13.48 -6.83 -3.86
CA PRO A 70 -14.39 -7.11 -4.98
C PRO A 70 -14.45 -5.98 -6.02
N ASN A 71 -14.27 -4.73 -5.60
CA ASN A 71 -14.30 -3.55 -6.47
C ASN A 71 -12.92 -3.02 -6.92
N ILE A 72 -11.86 -3.82 -6.78
CA ILE A 72 -10.52 -3.50 -7.28
C ILE A 72 -10.10 -4.59 -8.26
N VAL A 73 -9.47 -4.22 -9.37
CA VAL A 73 -8.94 -5.16 -10.36
C VAL A 73 -7.89 -6.06 -9.71
N GLN A 74 -8.13 -7.37 -9.75
CA GLN A 74 -7.23 -8.36 -9.16
C GLN A 74 -5.98 -8.57 -10.02
N LEU A 75 -4.81 -8.63 -9.39
CA LEU A 75 -3.59 -9.18 -9.98
C LEU A 75 -3.63 -10.71 -9.94
N TYR A 76 -3.50 -11.37 -11.08
CA TYR A 76 -3.41 -12.83 -11.16
C TYR A 76 -1.97 -13.34 -11.12
N GLU A 77 -1.11 -12.80 -11.97
CA GLU A 77 0.31 -13.14 -11.97
C GLU A 77 1.18 -12.06 -12.63
N VAL A 78 2.49 -12.15 -12.38
CA VAL A 78 3.49 -11.35 -13.07
C VAL A 78 4.47 -12.29 -13.75
N MET A 79 4.70 -12.08 -15.05
CA MET A 79 5.71 -12.80 -15.83
C MET A 79 6.75 -11.81 -16.35
N ALA A 80 7.95 -12.29 -16.66
CA ALA A 80 9.00 -11.44 -17.20
C ALA A 80 9.80 -12.18 -18.29
N SER A 81 10.29 -11.42 -19.26
CA SER A 81 11.33 -11.85 -20.20
C SER A 81 12.58 -10.99 -20.00
N LYS A 82 13.62 -11.20 -20.82
CA LYS A 82 14.81 -10.34 -20.83
C LYS A 82 14.47 -8.87 -21.08
N THR A 83 13.45 -8.59 -21.90
CA THR A 83 13.13 -7.24 -22.38
C THR A 83 11.80 -6.68 -21.87
N LYS A 84 10.90 -7.51 -21.32
CA LYS A 84 9.55 -7.09 -20.96
C LYS A 84 9.08 -7.63 -19.61
N ILE A 85 8.16 -6.91 -18.98
CA ILE A 85 7.38 -7.34 -17.82
C ILE A 85 5.92 -7.46 -18.27
N TYR A 86 5.24 -8.52 -17.84
CA TYR A 86 3.85 -8.81 -18.17
C TYR A 86 3.07 -8.92 -16.86
N ILE A 87 2.16 -7.99 -16.64
CA ILE A 87 1.28 -7.98 -15.47
C ILE A 87 -0.09 -8.48 -15.92
N VAL A 88 -0.50 -9.64 -15.42
CA VAL A 88 -1.76 -10.31 -15.78
C VAL A 88 -2.82 -9.93 -14.77
N LEU A 89 -3.87 -9.26 -15.25
CA LEU A 89 -4.92 -8.64 -14.44
C LEU A 89 -6.29 -9.22 -14.78
N GLU A 90 -7.22 -9.09 -13.84
CA GLU A 90 -8.65 -9.27 -14.06
C GLU A 90 -9.13 -8.42 -15.25
N TYR A 91 -9.91 -9.04 -16.15
CA TYR A 91 -10.50 -8.34 -17.28
C TYR A 91 -11.91 -7.86 -16.97
N ALA A 92 -12.07 -6.55 -16.83
CA ALA A 92 -13.36 -5.89 -16.64
C ALA A 92 -14.16 -5.82 -17.96
N LYS A 93 -15.00 -6.83 -18.22
CA LYS A 93 -15.74 -7.01 -19.50
C LYS A 93 -16.75 -5.89 -19.79
N GLY A 94 -17.29 -5.25 -18.76
CA GLY A 94 -18.32 -4.20 -18.86
C GLY A 94 -17.80 -2.85 -19.35
N GLY A 95 -16.48 -2.70 -19.55
CA GLY A 95 -15.85 -1.48 -20.05
C GLY A 95 -15.85 -0.34 -19.04
N GLU A 96 -15.64 0.89 -19.52
CA GLU A 96 -15.60 2.07 -18.66
C GLU A 96 -16.98 2.45 -18.11
N LEU A 97 -17.06 2.77 -16.82
CA LEU A 97 -18.29 3.23 -16.17
C LEU A 97 -18.87 4.48 -16.86
N PHE A 98 -18.00 5.40 -17.30
CA PHE A 98 -18.42 6.67 -17.87
C PHE A 98 -18.98 6.55 -19.29
N ALA A 99 -18.74 5.45 -19.99
CA ALA A 99 -19.46 5.14 -21.22
C ALA A 99 -20.97 5.01 -20.99
N LYS A 100 -21.41 4.66 -19.76
CA LYS A 100 -22.83 4.70 -19.36
C LYS A 100 -23.33 6.12 -19.09
N VAL A 101 -22.47 7.03 -18.63
CA VAL A 101 -22.80 8.45 -18.38
C VAL A 101 -22.83 9.27 -19.67
N ALA A 102 -22.13 8.85 -20.71
CA ALA A 102 -22.16 9.50 -22.02
C ALA A 102 -23.59 9.56 -22.63
N LYS A 103 -24.49 8.69 -22.17
CA LYS A 103 -25.92 8.67 -22.55
C LYS A 103 -26.78 9.64 -21.71
N GLY A 104 -26.17 10.40 -20.80
CA GLY A 104 -26.82 11.32 -19.86
C GLY A 104 -26.58 10.95 -18.40
N LYS A 105 -27.18 11.74 -17.50
CA LYS A 105 -27.09 11.52 -16.04
C LYS A 105 -27.61 10.14 -15.62
N MET A 106 -27.00 9.54 -14.60
CA MET A 106 -27.49 8.29 -14.03
C MET A 106 -28.67 8.52 -13.09
N LYS A 107 -29.52 7.49 -12.94
CA LYS A 107 -30.53 7.49 -11.88
C LYS A 107 -29.83 7.57 -10.51
N PRO A 108 -30.30 8.38 -9.55
CA PRO A 108 -29.63 8.58 -8.27
C PRO A 108 -29.31 7.29 -7.51
N ASP A 109 -30.18 6.28 -7.57
CA ASP A 109 -29.97 5.02 -6.87
C ASP A 109 -28.85 4.17 -7.50
N VAL A 110 -28.71 4.21 -8.82
CA VAL A 110 -27.60 3.55 -9.54
C VAL A 110 -26.28 4.27 -9.27
N ALA A 111 -26.28 5.61 -9.34
CA ALA A 111 -25.11 6.42 -8.99
C ALA A 111 -24.66 6.16 -7.55
N ARG A 112 -25.61 6.03 -6.62
CA ARG A 112 -25.32 5.68 -5.23
C ARG A 112 -24.68 4.31 -5.09
N LYS A 113 -25.18 3.27 -5.77
CA LYS A 113 -24.57 1.93 -5.75
C LYS A 113 -23.11 1.96 -6.21
N TYR A 114 -22.81 2.65 -7.31
CA TYR A 114 -21.43 2.82 -7.77
C TYR A 114 -20.57 3.63 -6.79
N PHE A 115 -21.12 4.68 -6.20
CA PHE A 115 -20.41 5.48 -5.20
C PHE A 115 -20.14 4.68 -3.91
N GLN A 116 -21.05 3.80 -3.49
CA GLN A 116 -20.85 2.89 -2.36
C GLN A 116 -19.70 1.92 -2.64
N GLN A 117 -19.66 1.32 -3.82
CA GLN A 117 -18.56 0.43 -4.25
C GLN A 117 -17.23 1.17 -4.32
N LEU A 118 -17.23 2.41 -4.84
CA LEU A 118 -16.05 3.28 -4.90
C LEU A 118 -15.50 3.56 -3.50
N ILE A 119 -16.35 4.05 -2.59
CA ILE A 119 -15.93 4.38 -1.22
C ILE A 119 -15.48 3.13 -0.47
N SER A 120 -16.12 1.97 -0.65
CA SER A 120 -15.69 0.70 -0.06
C SER A 120 -14.26 0.32 -0.48
N ALA A 121 -13.96 0.42 -1.78
CA ALA A 121 -12.62 0.11 -2.30
C ALA A 121 -11.57 1.12 -1.81
N VAL A 122 -11.91 2.41 -1.79
CA VAL A 122 -10.99 3.47 -1.32
C VAL A 122 -10.70 3.31 0.18
N ASP A 123 -11.71 3.03 1.01
CA ASP A 123 -11.54 2.75 2.44
C ASP A 123 -10.63 1.55 2.70
N PHE A 124 -10.85 0.46 1.94
CA PHE A 124 -10.04 -0.75 2.00
C PHE A 124 -8.56 -0.48 1.70
N CYS A 125 -8.27 0.37 0.72
CA CYS A 125 -6.90 0.77 0.39
C CYS A 125 -6.30 1.72 1.42
N HIS A 126 -7.05 2.75 1.85
CA HIS A 126 -6.57 3.75 2.80
C HIS A 126 -6.21 3.13 4.15
N SER A 127 -6.98 2.16 4.62
CA SER A 127 -6.69 1.39 5.85
C SER A 127 -5.38 0.58 5.79
N ARG A 128 -4.80 0.39 4.60
CA ARG A 128 -3.52 -0.30 4.35
C ARG A 128 -2.40 0.67 3.93
N GLY A 129 -2.63 1.98 4.06
CA GLY A 129 -1.67 3.01 3.65
C GLY A 129 -1.49 3.12 2.13
N VAL A 130 -2.42 2.56 1.35
CA VAL A 130 -2.42 2.63 -0.11
C VAL A 130 -3.36 3.73 -0.56
N TYR A 131 -2.87 4.68 -1.36
CA TYR A 131 -3.65 5.80 -1.88
C TYR A 131 -3.65 5.75 -3.41
N HIS A 132 -4.79 6.00 -4.02
CA HIS A 132 -4.91 5.92 -5.47
C HIS A 132 -4.30 7.14 -6.17
N ARG A 133 -4.45 8.37 -5.66
CA ARG A 133 -3.89 9.65 -6.14
C ARG A 133 -4.26 10.11 -7.57
N ASP A 134 -4.77 9.22 -8.42
CA ASP A 134 -5.22 9.53 -9.79
C ASP A 134 -6.63 8.94 -10.09
N LEU A 135 -7.57 9.08 -9.16
CA LEU A 135 -8.94 8.58 -9.38
C LEU A 135 -9.64 9.45 -10.44
N LYS A 136 -10.00 8.82 -11.56
CA LYS A 136 -10.61 9.47 -12.72
C LYS A 136 -11.47 8.49 -13.51
N PRO A 137 -12.36 8.96 -14.40
CA PRO A 137 -13.25 8.13 -15.20
C PRO A 137 -12.60 6.92 -15.87
N GLU A 138 -11.41 7.13 -16.44
CA GLU A 138 -10.63 6.15 -17.18
C GLU A 138 -10.20 4.96 -16.31
N ASN A 139 -10.11 5.19 -14.98
CA ASN A 139 -9.70 4.18 -14.00
C ASN A 139 -10.90 3.44 -13.37
N LEU A 140 -12.14 3.75 -13.78
CA LEU A 140 -13.36 3.14 -13.25
C LEU A 140 -14.02 2.26 -14.31
N LEU A 141 -13.80 0.96 -14.20
CA LEU A 141 -14.32 -0.05 -15.12
C LEU A 141 -15.50 -0.80 -14.50
N LEU A 142 -16.14 -1.64 -15.30
CA LEU A 142 -17.22 -2.53 -14.91
C LEU A 142 -16.88 -3.98 -15.23
N ASP A 143 -17.19 -4.89 -14.31
CA ASP A 143 -17.14 -6.32 -14.58
C ASP A 143 -18.34 -6.79 -15.42
N GLU A 144 -18.46 -8.11 -15.62
CA GLU A 144 -19.54 -8.71 -16.40
C GLU A 144 -20.92 -8.59 -15.77
N ASP A 145 -20.98 -8.50 -14.44
CA ASP A 145 -22.20 -8.28 -13.67
C ASP A 145 -22.55 -6.78 -13.54
N GLY A 146 -21.70 -5.91 -14.09
CA GLY A 146 -21.87 -4.47 -14.07
C GLY A 146 -21.52 -3.82 -12.74
N ASN A 147 -20.73 -4.48 -11.88
CA ASN A 147 -20.16 -3.90 -10.66
C ASN A 147 -18.88 -3.13 -10.96
N LEU A 148 -18.59 -2.13 -10.13
CA LEU A 148 -17.38 -1.31 -10.25
C LEU A 148 -16.12 -2.13 -10.06
N LYS A 149 -15.13 -1.91 -10.92
CA LYS A 149 -13.75 -2.37 -10.80
C LYS A 149 -12.81 -1.19 -11.00
N ILE A 150 -12.11 -0.80 -9.95
CA ILE A 150 -11.10 0.25 -10.03
C ILE A 150 -9.79 -0.37 -10.50
N THR A 151 -9.19 0.21 -11.55
CA THR A 151 -7.89 -0.20 -12.11
C THR A 151 -6.79 0.79 -11.77
N ASP A 152 -5.54 0.44 -12.07
CA ASP A 152 -4.36 1.31 -11.99
C ASP A 152 -4.03 1.85 -10.58
N PHE A 153 -4.49 1.14 -9.55
CA PHE A 153 -4.00 1.30 -8.18
C PHE A 153 -2.48 1.05 -8.12
N GLY A 154 -1.71 2.11 -7.88
CA GLY A 154 -0.26 2.05 -7.71
C GLY A 154 0.57 2.68 -8.84
N LEU A 155 -0.04 3.13 -9.96
CA LEU A 155 0.67 3.88 -11.01
C LEU A 155 0.79 5.38 -10.76
N SER A 156 0.05 5.90 -9.81
CA SER A 156 -0.08 7.32 -9.55
C SER A 156 1.08 7.92 -8.77
N ALA A 157 1.93 7.10 -8.15
CA ALA A 157 3.23 7.54 -7.64
C ALA A 157 4.20 7.90 -8.78
N LEU A 158 3.92 7.46 -10.02
CA LEU A 158 4.75 7.77 -11.18
C LEU A 158 4.62 9.23 -11.65
N SER A 159 3.55 9.96 -11.26
CA SER A 159 3.44 11.38 -11.61
C SER A 159 4.33 12.28 -10.75
N GLU A 160 5.02 11.74 -9.76
CA GLU A 160 6.00 12.47 -8.94
C GLU A 160 7.42 12.45 -9.52
N SER A 161 7.64 11.83 -10.70
CA SER A 161 8.89 12.03 -11.43
C SER A 161 8.96 13.46 -11.96
N LYS A 162 9.52 14.34 -11.13
CA LYS A 162 9.92 15.71 -11.46
C LYS A 162 10.60 15.73 -12.83
N ARG A 163 9.90 16.20 -13.87
CA ARG A 163 10.58 16.83 -14.99
C ARG A 163 11.14 18.17 -14.48
N GLN A 164 12.35 18.51 -14.91
CA GLN A 164 13.06 19.75 -14.55
C GLN A 164 12.35 21.03 -15.02
N ASP A 165 11.24 20.93 -15.75
CA ASP A 165 10.39 22.06 -16.14
C ASP A 165 9.38 22.45 -15.05
N GLY A 166 9.24 21.65 -13.99
CA GLY A 166 8.30 21.91 -12.92
C GLY A 166 6.88 22.07 -13.44
N LEU A 167 6.47 21.40 -14.51
CA LEU A 167 5.09 21.40 -14.99
C LEU A 167 4.56 19.97 -14.91
N LEU A 168 3.39 19.79 -14.28
CA LEU A 168 2.59 18.58 -14.48
C LEU A 168 2.08 18.63 -15.92
N HIS A 169 2.92 18.24 -16.88
CA HIS A 169 2.44 17.88 -18.20
C HIS A 169 1.80 16.49 -18.09
N THR A 170 0.59 16.44 -17.51
CA THR A 170 -0.37 15.38 -17.83
C THR A 170 -0.69 15.51 -19.31
N THR A 171 0.11 14.83 -20.13
CA THR A 171 -0.20 14.61 -21.52
C THR A 171 -1.47 13.74 -21.53
N CYS A 172 -2.61 14.38 -21.77
CA CYS A 172 -3.94 13.78 -21.99
C CYS A 172 -4.78 13.40 -20.75
N GLY A 173 -4.93 14.27 -19.74
CA GLY A 173 -5.94 14.09 -18.69
C GLY A 173 -6.70 15.40 -18.37
N THR A 174 -8.00 15.32 -18.08
CA THR A 174 -8.79 16.49 -17.66
C THR A 174 -8.42 16.85 -16.21
N PRO A 175 -7.78 18.00 -15.92
CA PRO A 175 -7.38 18.42 -14.56
C PRO A 175 -8.57 18.62 -13.59
N ALA A 176 -9.80 18.48 -14.06
CA ALA A 176 -11.03 18.70 -13.28
C ALA A 176 -11.24 17.72 -12.10
N TYR A 177 -10.53 16.59 -12.06
CA TYR A 177 -10.60 15.62 -10.97
C TYR A 177 -9.57 15.87 -9.85
N VAL A 178 -8.61 16.76 -10.09
CA VAL A 178 -7.49 17.01 -9.19
C VAL A 178 -7.91 17.95 -8.04
N SER A 179 -7.49 17.63 -6.83
CA SER A 179 -7.76 18.45 -5.63
C SER A 179 -6.97 19.77 -5.61
N PRO A 180 -7.47 20.83 -4.94
CA PRO A 180 -6.77 22.11 -4.86
C PRO A 180 -5.34 22.03 -4.34
N GLU A 181 -5.07 21.19 -3.35
CA GLU A 181 -3.74 21.02 -2.76
C GLU A 181 -2.72 20.41 -3.73
N VAL A 182 -3.17 19.53 -4.64
CA VAL A 182 -2.33 18.94 -5.69
C VAL A 182 -2.01 19.99 -6.76
N ILE A 183 -2.98 20.84 -7.14
CA ILE A 183 -2.76 21.97 -8.07
C ILE A 183 -1.75 22.95 -7.49
N ASN A 184 -1.85 23.25 -6.19
CA ASN A 184 -1.00 24.19 -5.48
C ASN A 184 0.39 23.62 -5.11
N ARG A 185 0.69 22.37 -5.48
CA ARG A 185 2.02 21.72 -5.38
C ARG A 185 2.63 21.74 -3.98
N ARG A 186 1.79 21.77 -2.96
CA ARG A 186 2.22 21.52 -1.59
C ARG A 186 2.19 20.00 -1.43
N GLY A 187 3.18 19.41 -0.76
CA GLY A 187 3.06 17.99 -0.37
C GLY A 187 1.70 17.76 0.26
N TYR A 188 1.00 16.71 -0.18
CA TYR A 188 -0.41 16.50 0.14
C TYR A 188 -0.68 15.13 0.75
N GLU A 189 -1.75 15.05 1.53
CA GLU A 189 -2.24 13.77 2.06
C GLU A 189 -3.04 13.04 0.97
N GLY A 190 -2.49 11.92 0.49
CA GLY A 190 -3.11 11.12 -0.58
C GLY A 190 -4.56 10.73 -0.29
N ALA A 191 -4.88 10.42 0.96
CA ALA A 191 -6.24 10.09 1.38
C ALA A 191 -7.24 11.23 1.11
N LYS A 192 -6.84 12.48 1.38
CA LYS A 192 -7.70 13.66 1.18
C LYS A 192 -7.90 13.95 -0.31
N ALA A 193 -6.86 13.80 -1.12
CA ALA A 193 -6.94 13.96 -2.57
C ALA A 193 -7.86 12.92 -3.23
N ASP A 194 -7.82 11.65 -2.79
CA ASP A 194 -8.73 10.61 -3.26
C ASP A 194 -10.20 10.92 -2.93
N ILE A 195 -10.46 11.41 -1.71
CA ILE A 195 -11.80 11.81 -1.28
C ILE A 195 -12.35 12.92 -2.19
N TRP A 196 -11.54 13.94 -2.51
CA TRP A 196 -11.93 15.00 -3.45
C TRP A 196 -12.31 14.41 -4.82
N SER A 197 -11.46 13.54 -5.36
CA SER A 197 -11.67 12.88 -6.64
C SER A 197 -12.98 12.07 -6.65
N CYS A 198 -13.27 11.35 -5.55
CA CYS A 198 -14.55 10.66 -5.36
C CYS A 198 -15.75 11.61 -5.41
N GLY A 199 -15.62 12.83 -4.86
CA GLY A 199 -16.66 13.86 -4.93
C GLY A 199 -16.92 14.36 -6.35
N VAL A 200 -15.85 14.56 -7.13
CA VAL A 200 -15.98 14.92 -8.55
C VAL A 200 -16.68 13.81 -9.32
N ILE A 201 -16.26 12.55 -9.12
CA ILE A 201 -16.89 11.37 -9.73
C ILE A 201 -18.38 11.30 -9.38
N LEU A 202 -18.75 11.44 -8.10
CA LEU A 202 -20.15 11.42 -7.66
C LEU A 202 -20.97 12.52 -8.34
N TYR A 203 -20.42 13.74 -8.42
CA TYR A 203 -21.08 14.84 -9.10
C TYR A 203 -21.34 14.50 -10.57
N VAL A 204 -20.35 13.96 -11.29
CA VAL A 204 -20.52 13.61 -12.71
C VAL A 204 -21.55 12.49 -12.89
N LEU A 205 -21.56 11.47 -12.03
CA LEU A 205 -22.56 10.40 -12.10
C LEU A 205 -24.00 10.93 -11.95
N LEU A 206 -24.22 11.90 -11.06
CA LEU A 206 -25.54 12.48 -10.77
C LEU A 206 -25.96 13.60 -11.72
N SER A 207 -25.00 14.38 -12.21
CA SER A 207 -25.25 15.59 -13.00
C SER A 207 -25.07 15.36 -14.50
N GLY A 208 -24.24 14.40 -14.89
CA GLY A 208 -23.87 14.13 -16.28
C GLY A 208 -22.80 15.08 -16.85
N TYR A 209 -22.21 15.95 -16.02
CA TYR A 209 -21.18 16.92 -16.40
C TYR A 209 -20.27 17.23 -15.21
N LEU A 210 -19.12 17.87 -15.47
CA LEU A 210 -18.10 18.19 -14.45
C LEU A 210 -18.54 19.32 -13.50
N PRO A 211 -18.22 19.25 -12.19
CA PRO A 211 -18.51 20.32 -11.24
C PRO A 211 -17.69 21.59 -11.53
N PHE A 212 -16.45 21.41 -11.98
CA PHE A 212 -15.52 22.49 -12.30
C PHE A 212 -15.11 22.37 -13.77
N GLN A 213 -15.62 23.28 -14.59
CA GLN A 213 -15.28 23.35 -16.01
C GLN A 213 -15.32 24.80 -16.47
N ASP A 214 -14.35 25.17 -17.28
CA ASP A 214 -14.27 26.45 -17.96
C ASP A 214 -13.42 26.33 -19.24
N GLN A 215 -13.61 27.24 -20.19
CA GLN A 215 -12.75 27.34 -21.37
C GLN A 215 -11.39 27.95 -20.98
N ASN A 216 -11.36 28.83 -19.98
CA ASN A 216 -10.14 29.39 -19.43
C ASN A 216 -9.62 28.48 -18.30
N LEU A 217 -8.43 27.90 -18.51
CA LEU A 217 -7.79 27.01 -17.55
C LEU A 217 -7.59 27.65 -16.17
N MET A 218 -7.25 28.95 -16.13
CA MET A 218 -7.07 29.68 -14.87
C MET A 218 -8.39 29.88 -14.13
N GLU A 219 -9.49 30.14 -14.85
CA GLU A 219 -10.82 30.24 -14.23
C GLU A 219 -11.30 28.89 -13.71
N MET A 220 -11.02 27.81 -14.43
CA MET A 220 -11.30 26.46 -13.95
C MET A 220 -10.49 26.16 -12.67
N TYR A 221 -9.20 26.51 -12.61
CA TYR A 221 -8.41 26.37 -11.39
C TYR A 221 -8.93 27.24 -10.25
N ARG A 222 -9.36 28.48 -10.52
CA ARG A 222 -10.01 29.34 -9.53
C ARG A 222 -11.26 28.68 -8.96
N LYS A 223 -12.13 28.13 -9.83
CA LYS A 223 -13.33 27.38 -9.42
C LYS A 223 -12.98 26.16 -8.56
N ILE A 224 -11.94 25.40 -8.91
CA ILE A 224 -11.47 24.26 -8.12
C ILE A 224 -11.00 24.74 -6.73
N CYS A 225 -10.11 25.72 -6.68
CA CYS A 225 -9.55 26.25 -5.43
C CYS A 225 -10.59 26.87 -4.50
N GLN A 226 -11.66 27.44 -5.06
CA GLN A 226 -12.76 28.02 -4.28
C GLN A 226 -13.93 27.05 -4.08
N ALA A 227 -13.84 25.84 -4.63
CA ALA A 227 -14.95 24.88 -4.72
C ALA A 227 -16.25 25.51 -5.26
N GLU A 228 -16.14 26.36 -6.27
CA GLU A 228 -17.27 27.03 -6.92
C GLU A 228 -17.94 26.09 -7.93
N PHE A 229 -18.98 25.39 -7.50
CA PHE A 229 -19.83 24.57 -8.36
C PHE A 229 -21.32 24.81 -8.07
N LYS A 230 -22.18 24.53 -9.05
CA LYS A 230 -23.63 24.68 -8.90
C LYS A 230 -24.29 23.33 -8.64
N CYS A 231 -25.20 23.31 -7.68
CA CYS A 231 -26.06 22.16 -7.46
C CYS A 231 -27.23 22.17 -8.47
N PRO A 232 -27.36 21.16 -9.36
CA PRO A 232 -28.46 21.10 -10.30
C PRO A 232 -29.80 20.92 -9.58
N LYS A 233 -30.87 21.51 -10.14
CA LYS A 233 -32.22 21.50 -9.53
C LYS A 233 -32.80 20.11 -9.28
N TRP A 234 -32.33 19.10 -10.01
CA TRP A 234 -32.80 17.71 -9.89
C TRP A 234 -32.00 16.88 -8.88
N LEU A 235 -30.92 17.40 -8.30
CA LEU A 235 -30.21 16.72 -7.21
C LEU A 235 -30.97 16.95 -5.90
N SER A 236 -31.06 15.91 -5.06
CA SER A 236 -31.65 16.07 -3.74
C SER A 236 -30.76 16.94 -2.85
N ALA A 237 -31.39 17.63 -1.88
CA ALA A 237 -30.67 18.44 -0.90
C ALA A 237 -29.60 17.62 -0.15
N ASP A 238 -29.90 16.36 0.19
CA ASP A 238 -28.95 15.47 0.85
C ASP A 238 -27.73 15.12 -0.02
N ALA A 239 -27.94 14.87 -1.32
CA ALA A 239 -26.85 14.60 -2.27
C ALA A 239 -25.94 15.83 -2.38
N CYS A 240 -26.54 17.00 -2.57
CA CYS A 240 -25.83 18.27 -2.62
C CYS A 240 -25.03 18.56 -1.35
N LYS A 241 -25.65 18.36 -0.18
CA LYS A 241 -24.99 18.53 1.12
C LYS A 241 -23.81 17.57 1.31
N LEU A 242 -23.93 16.32 0.86
CA LEU A 242 -22.82 15.36 0.87
C LEU A 242 -21.69 15.81 -0.07
N ILE A 243 -22.01 16.16 -1.32
CA ILE A 243 -21.04 16.61 -2.31
C ILE A 243 -20.28 17.85 -1.80
N SER A 244 -20.96 18.86 -1.25
CA SER A 244 -20.31 20.06 -0.70
C SER A 244 -19.37 19.76 0.47
N LYS A 245 -19.62 18.70 1.25
CA LYS A 245 -18.70 18.27 2.32
C LYS A 245 -17.48 17.50 1.79
N ILE A 246 -17.64 16.81 0.66
CA ILE A 246 -16.56 16.09 -0.02
C ILE A 246 -15.67 17.07 -0.80
N LEU A 247 -16.28 18.00 -1.53
CA LEU A 247 -15.61 19.06 -2.30
C LEU A 247 -15.31 20.29 -1.42
N ASP A 248 -14.88 20.05 -0.18
CA ASP A 248 -14.33 21.10 0.68
C ASP A 248 -12.88 21.39 0.24
N PRO A 249 -12.55 22.63 -0.17
CA PRO A 249 -11.22 22.94 -0.67
C PRO A 249 -10.15 22.86 0.42
N ASN A 250 -10.52 22.96 1.71
CA ASN A 250 -9.60 22.78 2.82
C ASN A 250 -9.51 21.29 3.21
N PRO A 251 -8.34 20.62 3.00
CA PRO A 251 -8.20 19.19 3.29
C PRO A 251 -8.41 18.83 4.77
N ASN A 252 -8.17 19.78 5.69
CA ASN A 252 -8.32 19.54 7.13
C ASN A 252 -9.79 19.42 7.55
N THR A 253 -10.67 20.21 6.93
CA THR A 253 -12.11 20.21 7.22
C THR A 253 -12.90 19.27 6.29
N ARG A 254 -12.30 18.87 5.16
CA ARG A 254 -12.86 17.88 4.24
C ARG A 254 -13.26 16.59 4.95
N ILE A 255 -14.49 16.17 4.67
CA ILE A 255 -15.14 15.01 5.29
C ILE A 255 -14.26 13.75 5.15
N SER A 256 -14.22 12.92 6.19
CA SER A 256 -13.51 11.63 6.16
C SER A 256 -14.39 10.53 5.56
N ILE A 257 -13.77 9.44 5.08
CA ILE A 257 -14.48 8.26 4.56
C ILE A 257 -15.47 7.70 5.59
N SER A 258 -15.06 7.55 6.85
CA SER A 258 -15.95 7.12 7.93
C SER A 258 -17.21 7.99 8.04
N LYS A 259 -17.08 9.32 7.92
CA LYS A 259 -18.22 10.25 7.93
C LYS A 259 -19.05 10.18 6.64
N ILE A 260 -18.46 9.86 5.50
CA ILE A 260 -19.18 9.58 4.23
C ILE A 260 -20.03 8.31 4.41
N MET A 261 -19.45 7.23 4.91
CA MET A 261 -20.15 5.95 5.14
C MET A 261 -21.28 6.06 6.15
N GLY A 262 -21.16 6.96 7.13
CA GLY A 262 -22.21 7.29 8.09
C GLY A 262 -23.33 8.21 7.56
N ASN A 263 -23.19 8.77 6.35
CA ASN A 263 -24.14 9.73 5.79
C ASN A 263 -25.47 9.08 5.38
N CYS A 264 -26.60 9.77 5.62
CA CYS A 264 -27.94 9.27 5.29
C CYS A 264 -28.14 8.99 3.80
N TRP A 265 -27.63 9.85 2.92
CA TRP A 265 -27.70 9.65 1.47
C TRP A 265 -26.90 8.42 1.04
N PHE A 266 -25.73 8.22 1.65
CA PHE A 266 -24.86 7.08 1.36
C PHE A 266 -25.48 5.76 1.82
N ARG A 267 -26.07 5.71 3.02
CA ARG A 267 -26.60 4.46 3.60
C ARG A 267 -27.89 3.98 2.97
N LYS A 268 -28.59 4.81 2.19
CA LYS A 268 -29.87 4.45 1.58
C LYS A 268 -29.71 3.24 0.64
N GLY A 269 -30.44 2.16 0.90
CA GLY A 269 -30.42 0.94 0.08
C GLY A 269 -29.20 0.04 0.32
N LEU A 270 -28.38 0.30 1.34
CA LEU A 270 -27.48 -0.73 1.88
C LEU A 270 -28.33 -1.65 2.75
N ASP A 271 -28.52 -2.91 2.33
CA ASP A 271 -29.19 -3.91 3.16
C ASP A 271 -28.35 -4.17 4.41
N LEU A 272 -28.78 -3.58 5.54
CA LEU A 272 -28.17 -3.77 6.85
C LEU A 272 -28.41 -5.18 7.43
N THR A 273 -28.98 -6.10 6.66
CA THR A 273 -29.36 -7.45 7.08
C THR A 273 -28.36 -8.54 6.71
N ALA A 274 -27.32 -8.26 5.92
CA ALA A 274 -26.30 -9.24 5.48
C ALA A 274 -25.00 -9.22 6.31
N SER A 275 -25.01 -8.66 7.52
CA SER A 275 -23.85 -8.70 8.43
C SER A 275 -24.30 -8.85 9.88
N LYS A 276 -25.02 -9.95 10.17
CA LYS A 276 -24.78 -10.64 11.43
C LYS A 276 -23.52 -11.48 11.23
N PRO A 277 -22.50 -11.43 12.10
CA PRO A 277 -21.44 -12.42 12.08
C PRO A 277 -22.13 -13.77 12.34
N ASN A 278 -22.19 -14.62 11.31
CA ASN A 278 -22.63 -15.98 11.50
C ASN A 278 -21.67 -16.64 12.50
N GLN A 279 -22.31 -17.12 13.55
CA GLN A 279 -21.82 -18.00 14.58
C GLN A 279 -20.87 -19.05 14.02
N GLU A 280 -19.83 -19.28 14.81
CA GLU A 280 -18.99 -20.47 14.84
C GLU A 280 -19.85 -21.73 14.65
N ASP A 281 -19.43 -22.59 13.73
CA ASP A 281 -19.90 -23.97 13.60
C ASP A 281 -18.72 -24.92 13.84
N PRO A 282 -18.98 -26.14 14.36
CA PRO A 282 -18.42 -26.56 15.64
C PRO A 282 -17.23 -27.52 15.53
N GLU A 283 -16.50 -27.59 16.63
CA GLU A 283 -15.50 -28.60 16.96
C GLU A 283 -16.02 -30.03 16.78
N VAL A 284 -15.17 -30.90 16.22
CA VAL A 284 -15.23 -32.34 16.46
C VAL A 284 -13.93 -32.78 17.13
N GLY A 285 -14.04 -33.06 18.43
CA GLY A 285 -13.39 -34.22 19.06
C GLY A 285 -12.04 -34.00 19.73
N GLU A 286 -12.10 -33.76 21.04
CA GLU A 286 -11.03 -33.95 22.05
C GLU A 286 -10.26 -35.27 21.82
N THR A 287 -8.96 -35.41 22.11
CA THR A 287 -8.42 -35.38 23.48
C THR A 287 -6.91 -35.60 23.40
N LEU A 288 -6.12 -34.79 24.13
CA LEU A 288 -5.10 -35.23 25.10
C LEU A 288 -4.22 -34.04 25.52
N LYS A 289 -4.48 -33.57 26.74
CA LYS A 289 -3.69 -32.57 27.48
C LYS A 289 -2.23 -33.03 27.63
N LYS A 290 -1.28 -32.16 27.30
CA LYS A 290 -0.07 -31.91 28.10
C LYS A 290 0.63 -30.61 27.71
N LYS A 291 0.69 -29.70 28.70
CA LYS A 291 1.66 -28.61 28.95
C LYS A 291 2.66 -28.27 27.83
N LEU A 292 2.52 -27.08 27.26
CA LEU A 292 3.56 -26.05 27.26
C LEU A 292 2.91 -24.69 26.92
N GLU A 293 3.14 -23.67 27.74
CA GLU A 293 2.80 -22.28 27.40
C GLU A 293 3.60 -21.87 26.15
N SER A 294 2.94 -21.69 25.00
CA SER A 294 3.58 -21.11 23.82
C SER A 294 2.98 -19.72 23.53
N THR A 295 3.75 -18.69 23.87
CA THR A 295 3.53 -17.32 23.40
C THR A 295 3.55 -17.33 21.88
N LYS A 296 2.44 -16.98 21.23
CA LYS A 296 2.32 -16.94 19.77
C LYS A 296 3.16 -15.76 19.25
N LEU A 297 4.28 -16.04 18.59
CA LEU A 297 5.16 -15.05 17.96
C LEU A 297 4.63 -14.68 16.57
N THR A 298 4.94 -13.47 16.12
CA THR A 298 4.68 -12.98 14.76
C THR A 298 5.66 -13.65 13.78
N ASN A 299 5.12 -14.36 12.79
CA ASN A 299 5.93 -15.05 11.77
C ASN A 299 6.30 -14.12 10.61
N LEU A 300 7.59 -14.02 10.29
CA LEU A 300 8.10 -13.35 9.09
C LEU A 300 8.06 -14.29 7.89
N ASN A 301 7.76 -13.75 6.71
CA ASN A 301 7.70 -14.52 5.48
C ASN A 301 9.07 -14.58 4.78
N ALA A 302 9.22 -15.50 3.82
CA ALA A 302 10.48 -15.75 3.12
C ALA A 302 11.05 -14.54 2.35
N PHE A 303 10.26 -13.50 2.07
CA PHE A 303 10.71 -12.26 1.45
C PHE A 303 11.32 -11.28 2.45
N ASP A 304 10.85 -11.28 3.69
CA ASP A 304 11.45 -10.49 4.78
C ASP A 304 12.91 -10.93 4.98
N ILE A 305 13.15 -12.25 4.98
CA ILE A 305 14.49 -12.87 5.09
C ILE A 305 15.45 -12.37 3.99
N ILE A 306 14.96 -12.21 2.76
CA ILE A 306 15.78 -11.86 1.59
C ILE A 306 16.15 -10.36 1.63
N SER A 307 15.28 -9.51 2.15
CA SER A 307 15.54 -8.06 2.30
C SER A 307 16.63 -7.71 3.32
N TYR A 308 17.07 -8.68 4.12
CA TYR A 308 18.03 -8.51 5.23
C TYR A 308 19.34 -9.29 5.05
N SER A 309 19.56 -9.94 3.90
CA SER A 309 20.85 -10.59 3.63
C SER A 309 21.93 -9.53 3.39
N SER A 310 23.16 -9.76 3.88
CA SER A 310 24.30 -8.85 3.72
C SER A 310 24.69 -8.55 2.27
N GLY A 311 24.23 -9.37 1.31
CA GLY A 311 24.39 -9.13 -0.13
C GLY A 311 23.23 -8.37 -0.80
N PHE A 312 22.20 -8.01 -0.04
CA PHE A 312 20.98 -7.32 -0.48
C PHE A 312 20.45 -6.39 0.62
N ASP A 313 21.34 -5.63 1.27
CA ASP A 313 20.95 -4.69 2.32
C ASP A 313 20.20 -3.49 1.71
N LEU A 314 18.86 -3.53 1.78
CA LEU A 314 17.97 -2.46 1.34
C LEU A 314 17.74 -1.40 2.43
N SER A 315 18.45 -1.45 3.57
CA SER A 315 18.29 -0.44 4.63
C SER A 315 18.60 0.98 4.16
N GLY A 316 19.53 1.13 3.22
CA GLY A 316 19.85 2.41 2.57
C GLY A 316 18.69 3.01 1.74
N LEU A 317 17.69 2.20 1.35
CA LEU A 317 16.52 2.63 0.58
C LEU A 317 15.38 3.19 1.46
N PHE A 318 15.38 2.89 2.76
CA PHE A 318 14.39 3.40 3.72
C PHE A 318 14.88 4.61 4.53
N GLU A 319 16.15 5.00 4.42
CA GLU A 319 16.75 6.18 5.06
C GLU A 319 16.76 7.44 4.16
N VAL A 320 15.84 7.57 3.21
CA VAL A 320 15.69 8.83 2.45
C VAL A 320 15.01 9.88 3.33
N GLY A 321 15.82 10.58 4.15
CA GLY A 321 15.38 11.83 4.79
C GLY A 321 16.05 12.26 6.09
N ARG A 322 17.03 11.54 6.66
CA ARG A 322 17.74 12.02 7.86
C ARG A 322 19.25 11.98 7.64
N ARG A 323 19.88 13.12 7.96
CA ARG A 323 21.33 13.23 8.07
C ARG A 323 21.86 12.11 8.98
N SER A 324 23.04 11.64 8.61
CA SER A 324 23.78 10.45 9.02
C SER A 324 24.19 10.30 10.50
N ASP A 325 23.43 10.78 11.50
CA ASP A 325 23.92 10.78 12.90
C ASP A 325 22.96 10.36 14.03
N GLU A 326 21.78 9.78 13.78
CA GLU A 326 20.96 9.24 14.89
C GLU A 326 20.20 7.94 14.52
N LYS A 327 20.90 6.79 14.46
CA LYS A 327 20.25 5.47 14.38
C LYS A 327 19.49 5.20 15.69
N ARG A 328 18.15 5.28 15.65
CA ARG A 328 17.25 5.02 16.80
C ARG A 328 16.82 3.56 16.92
N GLU A 329 17.40 2.68 16.11
CA GLU A 329 17.07 1.26 16.00
C GLU A 329 18.33 0.43 15.79
N SER A 330 18.36 -0.78 16.35
CA SER A 330 19.43 -1.77 16.22
C SER A 330 18.79 -3.14 16.01
N ARG A 331 19.35 -3.96 15.11
CA ARG A 331 18.82 -5.29 14.80
C ARG A 331 19.92 -6.34 14.84
N PHE A 332 19.55 -7.56 15.25
CA PHE A 332 20.40 -8.74 15.12
C PHE A 332 19.59 -10.00 14.79
N THR A 333 20.27 -11.01 14.26
CA THR A 333 19.70 -12.34 14.00
C THR A 333 20.25 -13.36 14.99
N SER A 334 19.45 -14.39 15.30
CA SER A 334 19.84 -15.46 16.24
C SER A 334 19.31 -16.81 15.78
N MET A 335 20.12 -17.86 15.95
CA MET A 335 19.69 -19.26 15.74
C MET A 335 19.16 -19.93 17.02
N GLN A 336 19.05 -19.19 18.11
CA GLN A 336 18.53 -19.70 19.37
C GLN A 336 17.00 -19.68 19.38
N PRO A 337 16.33 -20.58 20.13
CA PRO A 337 14.89 -20.51 20.33
C PRO A 337 14.48 -19.18 20.99
N ALA A 338 13.30 -18.65 20.64
CA ALA A 338 12.81 -17.38 21.18
C ALA A 338 12.83 -17.30 22.71
N GLN A 339 12.54 -18.40 23.40
CA GLN A 339 12.57 -18.44 24.87
C GLN A 339 13.98 -18.21 25.44
N THR A 340 15.01 -18.73 24.78
CA THR A 340 16.42 -18.49 25.13
C THR A 340 16.81 -17.04 24.88
N ILE A 341 16.34 -16.47 23.76
CA ILE A 341 16.57 -15.06 23.40
C ILE A 341 15.93 -14.13 24.45
N ILE A 342 14.68 -14.38 24.82
CA ILE A 342 13.95 -13.63 25.85
C ILE A 342 14.68 -13.72 27.19
N SER A 343 15.09 -14.92 27.62
CA SER A 343 15.81 -15.11 28.88
C SER A 343 17.12 -14.34 28.90
N LYS A 344 17.90 -14.39 27.81
CA LYS A 344 19.18 -13.69 27.74
C LYS A 344 18.99 -12.16 27.70
N LEU A 345 17.96 -11.67 27.01
CA LEU A 345 17.59 -10.24 27.03
C LEU A 345 17.21 -9.78 28.45
N GLU A 346 16.47 -10.61 29.20
CA GLU A 346 16.14 -10.32 30.60
C GLU A 346 17.38 -10.30 31.50
N ASP A 347 18.31 -11.24 31.32
CA ASP A 347 19.52 -11.31 32.14
C ASP A 347 20.47 -10.16 31.84
N THR A 348 20.67 -9.82 30.56
CA THR A 348 21.41 -8.61 30.16
C THR A 348 20.74 -7.34 30.68
N ALA A 349 19.40 -7.27 30.67
CA ALA A 349 18.68 -6.13 31.23
C ALA A 349 18.87 -6.01 32.75
N LYS A 350 18.87 -7.13 33.50
CA LYS A 350 19.14 -7.14 34.95
C LYS A 350 20.57 -6.66 35.26
N GLU A 351 21.57 -7.14 34.52
CA GLU A 351 22.97 -6.70 34.66
C GLU A 351 23.13 -5.20 34.42
N LEU A 352 22.35 -4.65 33.48
CA LEU A 352 22.31 -3.22 33.16
C LEU A 352 21.34 -2.41 34.05
N GLN A 353 20.74 -3.02 35.06
CA GLN A 353 19.77 -2.39 35.97
C GLN A 353 18.57 -1.77 35.24
N LEU A 354 18.08 -2.43 34.19
CA LEU A 354 16.89 -2.07 33.44
C LEU A 354 15.68 -2.88 33.95
N LYS A 355 14.53 -2.23 34.03
CA LYS A 355 13.25 -2.89 34.31
C LYS A 355 12.70 -3.49 33.02
N VAL A 356 12.35 -4.77 33.04
CA VAL A 356 11.75 -5.47 31.90
C VAL A 356 10.25 -5.63 32.09
N THR A 357 9.46 -5.24 31.09
CA THR A 357 8.02 -5.48 31.02
C THR A 357 7.70 -6.29 29.78
N LYS A 358 7.06 -7.45 29.96
CA LYS A 358 6.58 -8.29 28.85
C LYS A 358 5.29 -7.72 28.27
N LYS A 359 5.20 -7.63 26.94
CA LYS A 359 3.99 -7.29 26.21
C LYS A 359 3.47 -8.53 25.47
N GLU A 360 2.21 -8.52 25.08
CA GLU A 360 1.63 -9.59 24.25
C GLU A 360 2.36 -9.66 22.89
N GLY A 361 2.50 -10.87 22.33
CA GLY A 361 3.12 -11.08 21.00
C GLY A 361 4.64 -11.26 20.97
N GLY A 362 5.30 -11.43 22.13
CA GLY A 362 6.76 -11.68 22.19
C GLY A 362 7.62 -10.41 22.20
N SER A 363 7.01 -9.24 22.38
CA SER A 363 7.72 -7.99 22.58
C SER A 363 8.06 -7.75 24.06
N LEU A 364 9.22 -7.15 24.31
CA LEU A 364 9.74 -6.78 25.61
C LEU A 364 9.96 -5.26 25.65
N LYS A 365 9.63 -4.60 26.76
CA LYS A 365 10.02 -3.21 27.01
C LYS A 365 11.08 -3.17 28.09
N LEU A 366 12.23 -2.58 27.79
CA LEU A 366 13.35 -2.35 28.69
C LEU A 366 13.36 -0.87 29.10
N GLU A 367 13.19 -0.58 30.39
CA GLU A 367 13.12 0.79 30.90
C GLU A 367 14.24 1.05 31.90
N GLY A 368 14.93 2.18 31.77
CA GLY A 368 15.92 2.64 32.73
C GLY A 368 15.30 2.97 34.09
N LEU A 369 16.09 2.88 35.16
CA LEU A 369 15.65 3.27 36.50
C LEU A 369 16.00 4.73 36.86
N LYS A 370 16.82 5.39 36.05
CA LYS A 370 17.31 6.75 36.29
C LYS A 370 16.70 7.73 35.28
N LEU A 371 16.43 8.95 35.73
CA LEU A 371 15.93 10.02 34.87
C LEU A 371 17.08 10.56 34.03
N GLY A 372 17.05 10.32 32.72
CA GLY A 372 18.00 10.87 31.76
C GLY A 372 17.67 12.32 31.39
N ARG A 373 18.52 12.94 30.57
CA ARG A 373 18.35 14.35 30.12
C ARG A 373 17.04 14.60 29.37
N LYS A 374 16.48 13.57 28.74
CA LYS A 374 15.23 13.62 27.97
C LYS A 374 14.17 12.66 28.53
N GLY A 375 14.18 12.43 29.84
CA GLY A 375 13.30 11.45 30.49
C GLY A 375 13.97 10.09 30.63
N VAL A 376 13.20 9.12 31.11
CA VAL A 376 13.69 7.75 31.35
C VAL A 376 13.88 7.03 30.01
N LEU A 377 15.06 6.46 29.79
CA LEU A 377 15.33 5.68 28.58
C LEU A 377 14.40 4.47 28.51
N SER A 378 13.71 4.30 27.38
CA SER A 378 12.87 3.15 27.11
C SER A 378 13.21 2.54 25.75
N ILE A 379 13.37 1.22 25.71
CA ILE A 379 13.71 0.44 24.53
C ILE A 379 12.67 -0.67 24.36
N ASP A 380 12.00 -0.70 23.22
CA ASP A 380 11.14 -1.81 22.83
C ASP A 380 11.97 -2.82 22.03
N ALA A 381 11.95 -4.08 22.45
CA ALA A 381 12.57 -5.20 21.76
C ALA A 381 11.47 -6.13 21.23
N GLU A 382 11.44 -6.36 19.93
CA GLU A 382 10.47 -7.22 19.28
C GLU A 382 11.17 -8.42 18.63
N ILE A 383 10.69 -9.61 18.94
CA ILE A 383 11.25 -10.88 18.46
C ILE A 383 10.33 -11.42 17.40
N PHE A 384 10.88 -11.62 16.22
CA PHE A 384 10.16 -12.17 15.08
C PHE A 384 10.66 -13.59 14.81
N GLU A 385 9.73 -14.53 14.78
CA GLU A 385 10.03 -15.91 14.38
C GLU A 385 10.09 -15.98 12.86
N VAL A 386 11.21 -16.43 12.33
CA VAL A 386 11.39 -16.63 10.89
C VAL A 386 11.25 -18.12 10.58
N THR A 387 11.88 -18.95 11.42
CA THR A 387 11.67 -20.40 11.51
C THR A 387 11.81 -20.83 12.97
N PRO A 388 11.40 -22.05 13.37
CA PRO A 388 11.57 -22.51 14.75
C PRO A 388 13.02 -22.48 15.28
N ALA A 389 14.01 -22.43 14.37
CA ALA A 389 15.44 -22.38 14.70
C ALA A 389 16.12 -21.07 14.25
N PHE A 390 15.37 -20.06 13.81
CA PHE A 390 15.93 -18.78 13.35
C PHE A 390 14.98 -17.62 13.67
N HIS A 391 15.50 -16.62 14.38
CA HIS A 391 14.75 -15.48 14.87
C HIS A 391 15.48 -14.17 14.55
N MET A 392 14.71 -13.11 14.32
CA MET A 392 15.22 -11.75 14.18
C MET A 392 14.75 -10.92 15.37
N VAL A 393 15.64 -10.10 15.92
CA VAL A 393 15.32 -9.21 17.04
C VAL A 393 15.54 -7.76 16.61
N GLU A 394 14.50 -6.95 16.70
CA GLU A 394 14.56 -5.50 16.52
C GLU A 394 14.53 -4.82 17.88
N MET A 395 15.45 -3.90 18.13
CA MET A 395 15.50 -3.08 19.34
C MET A 395 15.39 -1.61 18.95
N LYS A 396 14.36 -0.93 19.45
CA LYS A 396 14.02 0.44 19.08
C LYS A 396 13.88 1.33 20.29
N LYS A 397 14.49 2.52 20.24
CA LYS A 397 14.29 3.54 21.27
C LYS A 397 12.86 4.07 21.21
N SER A 398 12.07 3.84 22.24
CA SER A 398 10.70 4.34 22.36
C SER A 398 10.63 5.68 23.09
N ASP A 399 11.52 5.93 24.07
CA ASP A 399 11.59 7.17 24.83
C ASP A 399 13.02 7.44 25.38
N GLY A 400 13.31 8.66 25.82
CA GLY A 400 14.60 9.05 26.40
C GLY A 400 15.68 9.52 25.40
N ASP A 401 16.91 9.70 25.89
CA ASP A 401 17.98 10.34 25.12
C ASP A 401 18.64 9.38 24.08
N THR A 402 18.94 9.89 22.88
CA THR A 402 19.50 9.08 21.79
C THR A 402 20.97 8.70 22.04
N LEU A 403 21.74 9.55 22.72
CA LEU A 403 23.14 9.24 23.04
C LEU A 403 23.20 8.19 24.14
N GLU A 404 22.30 8.28 25.13
CA GLU A 404 22.12 7.27 26.17
C GLU A 404 21.73 5.90 25.56
N TYR A 405 20.78 5.89 24.63
CA TYR A 405 20.42 4.70 23.85
C TYR A 405 21.62 4.11 23.09
N THR A 406 22.36 4.95 22.37
CA THR A 406 23.50 4.47 21.56
C THR A 406 24.59 3.90 22.46
N ASN A 407 24.84 4.51 23.61
CA ASN A 407 25.85 4.06 24.55
C ASN A 407 25.47 2.72 25.20
N ILE A 408 24.23 2.60 25.70
CA ILE A 408 23.77 1.35 26.33
C ILE A 408 23.71 0.20 25.34
N MET A 409 23.35 0.48 24.08
CA MET A 409 23.37 -0.53 23.01
C MET A 409 24.80 -1.01 22.71
N LYS A 410 25.76 -0.09 22.58
CA LYS A 410 27.16 -0.43 22.23
C LYS A 410 27.95 -1.05 23.38
N GLN A 411 27.80 -0.54 24.60
CA GLN A 411 28.63 -0.92 25.75
C GLN A 411 28.00 -1.99 26.65
N GLY A 412 26.67 -2.13 26.63
CA GLY A 412 25.96 -3.07 27.48
C GLY A 412 25.30 -4.19 26.69
N ILE A 413 24.28 -3.83 25.90
CA ILE A 413 23.38 -4.81 25.27
C ILE A 413 24.11 -5.65 24.22
N ARG A 414 24.86 -5.05 23.29
CA ARG A 414 25.60 -5.81 22.26
C ARG A 414 26.61 -6.81 22.87
N PRO A 415 27.49 -6.41 23.81
CA PRO A 415 28.38 -7.36 24.49
C PRO A 415 27.65 -8.44 25.28
N GLY A 416 26.56 -8.10 25.97
CA GLY A 416 25.77 -9.05 26.75
C GLY A 416 25.07 -10.12 25.91
N LEU A 417 24.72 -9.79 24.65
CA LEU A 417 24.04 -10.70 23.73
C LEU A 417 24.97 -11.41 22.75
N LYS A 418 26.30 -11.25 22.86
CA LYS A 418 27.28 -11.84 21.92
C LYS A 418 27.14 -13.36 21.76
N ASP A 419 26.67 -14.06 22.79
CA ASP A 419 26.56 -15.52 22.79
C ASP A 419 25.33 -16.00 22.01
N ILE A 420 24.37 -15.12 21.73
CA ILE A 420 23.13 -15.44 21.00
C ILE A 420 22.98 -14.68 19.69
N ALA A 421 23.67 -13.54 19.53
CA ALA A 421 23.60 -12.72 18.33
C ALA A 421 24.58 -13.26 17.28
N TRP A 422 24.03 -13.78 16.18
CA TRP A 422 24.78 -14.33 15.06
C TRP A 422 25.38 -13.22 14.18
N SER A 423 24.60 -12.18 13.90
CA SER A 423 25.06 -10.99 13.18
C SER A 423 24.26 -9.75 13.56
N TRP A 424 24.93 -8.60 13.66
CA TRP A 424 24.30 -7.30 13.85
C TRP A 424 24.20 -6.57 12.51
N GLN A 425 23.10 -5.85 12.29
CA GLN A 425 22.93 -5.06 11.07
C GLN A 425 23.98 -3.93 11.01
N GLY A 426 24.81 -3.95 9.96
CA GLY A 426 25.87 -2.98 9.70
C GLY A 426 27.30 -3.40 10.08
N ASP A 427 27.51 -4.61 10.59
CA ASP A 427 28.86 -5.17 10.74
C ASP A 427 29.24 -5.94 9.46
N GLU A 428 30.36 -5.57 8.82
CA GLU A 428 30.90 -6.31 7.68
C GLU A 428 31.29 -7.73 8.12
N LEU A 429 30.81 -8.73 7.39
CA LEU A 429 31.22 -10.11 7.58
C LEU A 429 32.72 -10.23 7.30
N LYS A 430 33.52 -10.45 8.34
CA LYS A 430 34.88 -10.98 8.16
C LYS A 430 34.76 -12.38 7.59
N VAL A 431 34.94 -12.50 6.28
CA VAL A 431 35.13 -13.79 5.63
C VAL A 431 36.59 -14.16 5.81
N ASP A 432 36.87 -15.07 6.74
CA ASP A 432 38.16 -15.78 6.77
C ASP A 432 38.27 -16.60 5.47
N GLN A 433 39.24 -16.25 4.62
CA GLN A 433 39.62 -17.05 3.46
C GLN A 433 40.44 -18.26 3.94
N PRO A 434 40.06 -19.50 3.61
CA PRO A 434 41.00 -20.61 3.67
C PRO A 434 41.93 -20.59 2.45
N ASP A 435 43.23 -20.64 2.73
CA ASP A 435 44.32 -20.74 1.75
C ASP A 435 44.07 -21.88 0.75
N ILE A 436 43.99 -21.53 -0.54
CA ILE A 436 44.04 -22.51 -1.62
C ILE A 436 45.51 -22.80 -1.90
N VAL A 437 45.96 -23.96 -1.43
CA VAL A 437 47.20 -24.61 -1.85
C VAL A 437 47.10 -24.93 -3.34
N THR A 438 47.98 -24.34 -4.14
CA THR A 438 48.21 -24.73 -5.54
C THR A 438 48.99 -26.05 -5.58
N CYS A 439 48.41 -27.07 -6.21
CA CYS A 439 49.13 -28.27 -6.63
C CYS A 439 49.16 -28.36 -8.17
N ALA A 440 50.38 -28.63 -8.65
CA ALA A 440 50.88 -28.82 -10.01
C ALA A 440 51.12 -27.54 -10.83
#